data_AF-A0A2S6CD12-F1
#
_entry.id   AF-A0A2S6CD12-F1
#
_cell.length_a   1.000
_cell.length_b   1.000
_cell.length_c   1.000
_cell.angle_alpha   90.00
_cell.angle_beta   90.00
_cell.angle_gamma   90.00
#
_symmetry.space_group_name_H-M   'P 1'
#
loop_
_entity.id
_entity.type
_entity.pdbx_description
1 polymer ?
#
loop_
_entity_poly.entity_id
_entity_poly.type
_entity_poly.pdbx_seq_one_letter_code
_entity_poly.pdbx_strand_id
1 'polypeptide(L)'
;MSSPTSSQGTAGGAPSSPHQDRLISFCRQQGVRSPNFQIVSDRRGGRTAWSCVVTVQGTPISARFWYDGQYVNNAREDAAERALQMLGVLPAPPSQPPIHLRQGSQQYYGMINS
;
A
#
# COMPACT_ATOMS: atom_id res chain seq x y z
N MET A 1 32.76 -8.40 -7.34
CA MET A 1 32.72 -7.59 -6.10
C MET A 1 31.26 -7.42 -5.73
N SER A 2 30.89 -7.94 -4.56
CA SER A 2 29.52 -8.05 -4.07
C SER A 2 28.96 -6.70 -3.65
N SER A 3 27.72 -6.41 -4.04
CA SER A 3 26.94 -5.34 -3.40
C SER A 3 25.59 -5.93 -2.99
N PRO A 4 25.40 -6.31 -1.72
CA PRO A 4 24.07 -6.49 -1.19
C PRO A 4 23.50 -5.08 -0.94
N THR A 5 22.75 -4.53 -1.88
CA THR A 5 21.83 -3.44 -1.54
C THR A 5 20.63 -4.08 -0.85
N SER A 6 20.85 -4.52 0.38
CA SER A 6 19.79 -4.69 1.35
C SER A 6 19.32 -3.28 1.69
N SER A 7 18.37 -2.76 0.91
CA SER A 7 17.56 -1.62 1.33
C SER A 7 16.60 -2.09 2.42
N GLN A 8 17.16 -2.54 3.55
CA GLN A 8 16.48 -2.55 4.82
C GLN A 8 16.38 -1.09 5.22
N GLY A 9 15.35 -0.42 4.71
CA GLY A 9 14.82 0.77 5.35
C GLY A 9 14.34 0.33 6.73
N THR A 10 15.21 0.46 7.73
CA THR A 10 14.88 0.30 9.13
C THR A 10 13.84 1.39 9.45
N ALA A 11 12.56 1.09 9.21
CA ALA A 11 11.43 1.93 9.62
C ALA A 11 11.21 1.85 11.15
N GLY A 12 12.29 1.72 11.91
CA GLY A 12 12.29 1.68 13.36
C GLY A 12 12.20 3.09 13.90
N GLY A 13 11.05 3.45 14.48
CA GLY A 13 10.95 4.61 15.36
C GLY A 13 9.87 5.63 15.02
N ALA A 14 9.05 5.46 13.98
CA ALA A 14 7.83 6.26 13.90
C ALA A 14 6.77 5.68 14.83
N PRO A 15 6.01 6.52 15.55
CA PRO A 15 4.90 6.05 16.38
C PRO A 15 3.93 5.24 15.52
N SER A 16 3.41 4.14 16.08
CA SER A 16 2.32 3.39 15.46
C SER A 16 1.11 4.31 15.31
N SER A 17 0.51 4.31 14.12
CA SER A 17 -0.73 5.05 13.87
C SER A 17 -1.93 4.27 14.42
N PRO A 18 -3.09 4.89 14.64
CA PRO A 18 -4.25 4.26 15.27
C PRO A 18 -4.68 2.95 14.60
N HIS A 19 -4.61 2.88 13.27
CA HIS A 19 -4.92 1.67 12.51
C HIS A 19 -3.87 0.56 12.70
N GLN A 20 -2.59 0.92 12.83
CA GLN A 20 -1.52 -0.02 13.15
C GLN A 20 -1.73 -0.63 14.54
N ASP A 21 -1.97 0.20 15.55
CA ASP A 21 -2.22 -0.26 16.93
C ASP A 21 -3.45 -1.17 17.00
N ARG A 22 -4.51 -0.82 16.27
CA ARG A 22 -5.73 -1.64 16.19
C ARG A 22 -5.47 -2.99 15.52
N LEU A 23 -4.68 -3.02 14.43
CA LEU A 23 -4.31 -4.27 13.77
C LEU A 23 -3.43 -5.15 14.66
N ILE A 24 -2.45 -4.57 15.35
CA ILE A 24 -1.58 -5.28 16.30
C ILE A 24 -2.42 -5.87 17.43
N SER A 25 -3.33 -5.06 18.00
CA SER A 25 -4.24 -5.48 19.07
C SER A 25 -5.16 -6.61 18.62
N PHE A 26 -5.72 -6.52 17.42
CA PHE A 26 -6.56 -7.57 16.84
C PHE A 26 -5.77 -8.87 16.64
N CYS A 27 -4.57 -8.80 16.05
CA CYS A 27 -3.73 -9.99 15.85
C CYS A 27 -3.39 -10.66 17.19
N ARG A 28 -3.07 -9.85 18.21
CA ARG A 28 -2.81 -10.34 19.57
C ARG A 28 -4.03 -11.01 20.20
N GLN A 29 -5.22 -10.43 20.06
CA GLN A 29 -6.47 -11.00 20.58
C GLN A 29 -6.85 -12.31 19.88
N GLN A 30 -6.58 -12.43 18.58
CA GLN A 30 -6.82 -13.64 17.81
C GLN A 30 -5.76 -14.73 18.01
N GLY A 31 -4.73 -14.47 18.83
CA GLY A 31 -3.64 -15.42 19.07
C GLY A 31 -2.76 -15.68 17.85
N VAL A 32 -2.78 -14.78 16.86
CA VAL A 32 -1.97 -14.90 15.65
C VAL A 32 -0.69 -14.07 15.74
N ARG A 33 0.27 -14.39 14.88
CA ARG A 33 1.54 -13.68 14.82
C ARG A 33 1.32 -12.18 14.58
N SER A 34 2.10 -11.36 15.27
CA SER A 34 2.09 -9.91 15.09
C SER A 34 2.26 -9.54 13.61
N PRO A 35 1.53 -8.52 13.13
CA PRO A 35 1.61 -8.09 11.74
C PRO A 35 3.02 -7.57 11.43
N ASN A 36 3.59 -7.98 10.31
CA ASN A 36 4.90 -7.50 9.86
C ASN A 36 4.70 -6.37 8.83
N PHE A 37 5.22 -5.17 9.13
CA PHE A 37 5.14 -4.02 8.24
C PHE A 37 6.45 -3.86 7.47
N GLN A 38 6.39 -4.02 6.15
CA GLN A 38 7.52 -3.85 5.26
C GLN A 38 7.32 -2.60 4.41
N ILE A 39 8.19 -1.62 4.61
CA ILE A 39 8.21 -0.41 3.78
C ILE A 39 8.90 -0.72 2.45
N VAL A 40 8.30 -0.26 1.35
CA VAL A 40 8.83 -0.39 -0.01
C VAL A 40 9.10 1.01 -0.55
N SER A 41 10.27 1.23 -1.14
CA SER A 41 10.63 2.50 -1.77
C SER A 41 10.91 2.33 -3.26
N ASP A 42 10.48 3.30 -4.06
CA ASP A 42 10.62 3.33 -5.52
C ASP A 42 11.22 4.67 -5.95
N ARG A 43 12.33 4.65 -6.70
CA ARG A 43 13.02 5.87 -7.15
C ARG A 43 12.53 6.28 -8.53
N ARG A 44 11.87 7.43 -8.62
CA ARG A 44 11.31 8.01 -9.86
C ARG A 44 12.05 9.28 -10.28
N GLY A 45 13.30 9.13 -10.71
CA GLY A 45 14.05 10.21 -11.37
C GLY A 45 14.21 11.50 -10.54
N GLY A 46 14.34 11.39 -9.22
CA GLY A 46 14.53 12.53 -8.29
C GLY A 46 13.56 12.56 -7.12
N ARG A 47 12.43 11.86 -7.22
CA ARG A 47 11.50 11.62 -6.10
C ARG A 47 11.58 10.17 -5.67
N THR A 48 11.41 9.91 -4.38
CA THR A 48 11.26 8.54 -3.86
C THR A 48 9.82 8.37 -3.44
N ALA A 49 9.13 7.44 -4.07
CA ALA A 49 7.79 7.04 -3.70
C ALA A 49 7.87 5.92 -2.66
N TRP A 50 6.95 5.91 -1.70
CA TRP A 50 6.93 5.00 -0.56
C TRP A 50 5.60 4.28 -0.49
N SER A 51 5.67 2.97 -0.28
CA SER A 51 4.51 2.12 -0.04
C SER A 51 4.79 1.24 1.18
N CYS A 52 3.78 0.53 1.65
CA CYS A 52 3.92 -0.42 2.75
C CYS A 52 3.18 -1.71 2.41
N VAL A 53 3.77 -2.84 2.78
CA VAL A 53 3.14 -4.16 2.75
C VAL A 53 3.06 -4.67 4.18
N VAL A 54 1.84 -4.91 4.66
CA VAL A 54 1.63 -5.57 5.94
C VAL A 54 1.31 -7.04 5.72
N THR A 55 2.02 -7.93 6.42
CA THR A 55 1.75 -9.37 6.36
C THR A 55 0.98 -9.79 7.61
N VAL A 56 -0.24 -10.29 7.43
CA VAL A 56 -1.12 -10.77 8.51
C VAL A 56 -1.46 -12.23 8.24
N GLN A 57 -1.19 -13.12 9.20
CA GLN A 57 -1.43 -14.56 9.06
C GLN A 57 -0.82 -15.20 7.80
N GLY A 58 0.28 -14.65 7.28
CA GLY A 58 0.92 -15.12 6.04
C GLY A 58 0.35 -14.50 4.76
N THR A 59 -0.70 -13.68 4.84
CA THR A 59 -1.27 -12.95 3.70
C THR A 59 -0.63 -11.56 3.61
N PRO A 60 0.10 -11.25 2.51
CA PRO A 60 0.65 -9.92 2.30
C PRO A 60 -0.43 -8.96 1.77
N ILE A 61 -0.53 -7.79 2.37
CA ILE A 61 -1.51 -6.75 2.04
C ILE A 61 -0.75 -5.45 1.81
N SER A 62 -0.73 -4.99 0.57
CA SER A 62 -0.06 -3.74 0.19
C SER A 62 -0.97 -2.53 0.33
N ALA A 63 -0.40 -1.38 0.65
CA ALA A 63 -1.05 -0.08 0.52
C ALA A 63 -1.56 0.11 -0.92
N ARG A 64 -2.65 0.86 -1.06
CA ARG A 64 -3.31 1.17 -2.33
C ARG A 64 -2.52 2.14 -3.17
N PHE A 65 -1.83 3.07 -2.52
CA PHE A 65 -1.13 4.16 -3.18
C PHE A 65 0.35 4.20 -2.81
N TRP A 66 1.08 4.96 -3.62
CA TRP A 66 2.44 5.36 -3.36
C TRP A 66 2.46 6.79 -2.84
N TYR A 67 3.17 7.01 -1.75
CA TYR A 67 3.22 8.26 -1.02
C TYR A 67 4.59 8.92 -1.19
N ASP A 68 4.67 10.25 -1.10
CA ASP A 68 5.96 10.93 -1.06
C ASP A 68 6.69 10.63 0.27
N GLY A 69 8.01 10.85 0.35
CA GLY A 69 8.84 10.48 1.51
C GLY A 69 8.48 11.16 2.82
N GLN A 70 7.75 12.26 2.78
CA GLN A 70 7.19 12.89 3.98
C GLN A 70 5.98 12.13 4.56
N TYR A 71 5.39 11.22 3.78
CA TYR A 71 4.12 10.55 4.07
C TYR A 71 4.25 9.02 4.20
N VAL A 72 5.43 8.50 4.57
CA VAL A 72 5.64 7.06 4.81
C VAL A 72 4.70 6.51 5.89
N ASN A 73 4.32 7.33 6.87
CA ASN A 73 3.34 6.93 7.89
C ASN A 73 1.95 6.71 7.29
N ASN A 74 1.53 7.53 6.32
CA ASN A 74 0.28 7.34 5.61
C ASN A 74 0.29 6.04 4.82
N ALA A 75 1.44 5.66 4.23
CA ALA A 75 1.59 4.37 3.56
C ALA A 75 1.38 3.18 4.51
N ARG A 76 1.94 3.25 5.73
CA ARG A 76 1.72 2.21 6.75
C ARG A 76 0.28 2.15 7.20
N GLU A 77 -0.32 3.31 7.43
CA GLU A 77 -1.70 3.42 7.86
C GLU A 77 -2.67 2.84 6.83
N ASP A 78 -2.47 3.16 5.55
CA ASP A 78 -3.28 2.63 4.45
C ASP A 78 -3.15 1.10 4.33
N ALA A 79 -1.94 0.55 4.49
CA ALA A 79 -1.74 -0.90 4.54
C ALA A 79 -2.45 -1.54 5.76
N ALA A 80 -2.38 -0.91 6.93
CA ALA A 80 -3.04 -1.40 8.15
C ALA A 80 -4.57 -1.35 8.05
N GLU A 81 -5.12 -0.26 7.51
CA GLU A 81 -6.55 -0.10 7.27
C GLU A 81 -7.06 -1.19 6.33
N ARG A 82 -6.33 -1.43 5.23
CA ARG A 82 -6.67 -2.47 4.25
C ARG A 82 -6.62 -3.86 4.87
N ALA A 83 -5.67 -4.12 5.78
CA ALA A 83 -5.64 -5.36 6.55
C ALA A 83 -6.85 -5.50 7.47
N LEU A 84 -7.23 -4.44 8.19
CA LEU A 84 -8.41 -4.44 9.06
C LEU A 84 -9.72 -4.66 8.26
N GLN A 85 -9.82 -4.12 7.04
CA GLN A 85 -10.95 -4.38 6.14
C GLN A 85 -11.00 -5.84 5.71
N MET A 86 -9.86 -6.43 5.32
CA MET A 86 -9.78 -7.85 4.96
C MET A 86 -10.14 -8.78 6.12
N LEU A 87 -9.85 -8.36 7.35
CA LEU A 87 -10.20 -9.06 8.58
C LEU A 87 -11.66 -8.81 9.04
N GLY A 88 -12.41 -7.95 8.34
CA GLY A 88 -13.78 -7.58 8.70
C GLY A 88 -13.91 -6.69 9.95
N VAL A 89 -12.81 -6.10 10.42
CA VAL A 89 -12.78 -5.21 11.60
C VAL A 89 -13.24 -3.78 11.25
N LEU A 90 -12.98 -3.37 10.01
CA LEU A 90 -13.44 -2.10 9.44
C LEU A 90 -14.37 -2.36 8.26
N PRO A 91 -15.40 -1.51 8.06
CA PRO A 91 -16.18 -1.55 6.84
C PRO A 91 -15.25 -1.26 5.65
N ALA A 92 -15.41 -2.01 4.57
CA ALA A 92 -14.72 -1.69 3.33
C ALA A 92 -15.15 -0.27 2.88
N PRO A 93 -14.21 0.61 2.49
CA PRO A 93 -14.57 1.90 1.93
C PRO A 93 -15.42 1.64 0.69
N PRO A 94 -16.40 2.51 0.39
CA PRO A 94 -17.13 2.41 -0.86
C PRO A 94 -16.10 2.39 -1.99
N SER A 95 -16.09 1.31 -2.75
CA SER A 95 -15.20 1.12 -3.89
C SER A 95 -15.42 2.28 -4.84
N GLN A 96 -14.55 3.31 -4.76
CA GLN A 96 -14.51 4.35 -5.76
C GLN A 96 -14.16 3.65 -7.07
N PRO A 97 -15.07 3.63 -8.05
CA PRO A 97 -14.72 3.08 -9.35
C PRO A 97 -13.50 3.83 -9.86
N PRO A 98 -12.56 3.17 -10.57
CA PRO A 98 -11.40 3.85 -11.13
C PRO A 98 -11.92 5.05 -11.92
N ILE A 99 -11.43 6.26 -11.58
CA ILE A 99 -11.59 7.42 -12.43
C ILE A 99 -10.93 7.02 -13.74
N HIS A 100 -11.80 6.67 -14.68
CA HIS A 100 -11.56 6.42 -16.08
C HIS A 100 -10.26 7.06 -16.56
N LEU A 101 -9.26 6.21 -16.81
CA LEU A 101 -8.11 6.56 -17.61
C LEU A 101 -8.61 6.72 -19.06
N ARG A 102 -9.21 7.88 -19.40
CA ARG A 102 -9.46 8.27 -20.80
C ARG A 102 -8.15 8.69 -21.45
N GLN A 103 -7.22 7.78 -21.72
CA GLN A 103 -6.13 8.09 -22.65
C GLN A 103 -5.79 6.90 -23.56
N GLY A 104 -5.89 7.17 -24.88
CA GLY A 104 -5.50 6.32 -26.01
C GLY A 104 -6.73 5.73 -26.73
N SER A 105 -7.02 5.98 -28.01
CA SER A 105 -6.17 6.30 -29.15
C SER A 105 -6.99 6.90 -30.30
N GLN A 106 -6.43 7.90 -31.01
CA GLN A 106 -6.76 8.14 -32.42
C GLN A 106 -6.67 6.83 -33.20
N GLN A 107 -7.50 6.70 -34.24
CA GLN A 107 -7.28 5.99 -35.51
C GLN A 107 -8.56 5.29 -35.96
N TYR A 108 -9.36 5.95 -36.80
CA TYR A 108 -9.81 5.34 -38.06
C TYR A 108 -10.33 6.44 -39.00
N TYR A 109 -9.41 6.99 -39.79
CA TYR A 109 -9.75 7.75 -40.98
C TYR A 109 -10.30 6.76 -42.01
N GLY A 110 -11.54 6.97 -42.43
CA GLY A 110 -12.11 6.32 -43.60
C GLY A 110 -13.03 5.14 -43.28
N MET A 111 -14.33 5.35 -43.41
CA MET A 111 -15.18 4.54 -44.29
C MET A 111 -16.58 5.16 -44.37
N ILE A 112 -16.96 5.46 -45.61
CA ILE A 112 -18.30 5.39 -46.22
C ILE A 112 -19.43 6.25 -45.61
N ASN A 113 -19.94 7.22 -46.38
CA ASN A 113 -21.36 7.19 -46.73
C ASN A 113 -21.62 8.00 -48.01
N SER A 114 -22.44 7.36 -48.85
CA SER A 114 -22.83 7.68 -50.23
C SER A 114 -23.68 8.93 -50.40
#